data_AF-A0A925WIE8-F1
#
_entry.id   AF-A0A925WIE8-F1
#
_cell.length_a   1.000
_cell.length_b   1.000
_cell.length_c   1.000
_cell.angle_alpha   90.00
_cell.angle_beta   90.00
_cell.angle_gamma   90.00
#
_symmetry.space_group_name_H-M   'P 1'
#
loop_
_entity.id
_entity.type
_entity.pdbx_description
1 polymer ?
#
loop_
_entity_poly.entity_id
_entity_poly.type
_entity_poly.pdbx_seq_one_letter_code
_entity_poly.pdbx_strand_id
1 'polypeptide(L)'
;MMTEEDYKVREARRMSIRAFFPILGLILMGVFAVIAYFAAPALTGVIENLVGGIPNEQYDLFNWISRAVIFFGLSLLTAMLYAIAMPKKKNQVSERGLDAERKARLKAEQDRKKQLKSVRAKMAQERTKDAKKK
;
A
#
# COMPACT_ATOMS: atom_id res chain seq x y z
N MET A 1 20.61 -16.54 -19.17
CA MET A 1 19.14 -16.67 -19.14
C MET A 1 18.73 -17.00 -17.72
N MET A 2 17.82 -16.25 -17.12
CA MET A 2 17.32 -16.48 -15.76
C MET A 2 16.09 -17.38 -15.88
N THR A 3 16.02 -18.48 -15.13
CA THR A 3 14.93 -19.47 -15.26
C THR A 3 13.69 -19.02 -14.48
N GLU A 4 12.50 -19.52 -14.84
CA GLU A 4 11.25 -19.21 -14.11
C GLU A 4 11.31 -19.62 -12.63
N GLU A 5 12.10 -20.64 -12.29
CA GLU A 5 12.31 -21.07 -10.91
C GLU A 5 13.09 -20.03 -10.09
N ASP A 6 14.12 -19.40 -10.67
CA ASP A 6 14.88 -18.32 -10.02
C ASP A 6 13.99 -17.11 -9.67
N TYR A 7 12.94 -16.88 -10.47
CA TYR A 7 11.97 -15.80 -10.24
C TYR A 7 11.09 -16.08 -9.01
N LYS A 8 10.54 -17.29 -8.90
CA LYS A 8 9.68 -17.70 -7.77
C LYS A 8 10.44 -17.72 -6.45
N VAL A 9 11.68 -18.19 -6.45
CA VAL A 9 12.54 -18.22 -5.24
C VAL A 9 12.86 -16.79 -4.76
N ARG A 10 13.13 -15.84 -5.69
CA ARG A 10 13.35 -14.42 -5.33
C ARG A 10 12.10 -13.73 -4.78
N GLU A 11 10.92 -14.02 -5.33
CA GLU A 11 9.66 -13.46 -4.81
C GLU A 11 9.31 -14.01 -3.42
N ALA A 12 9.47 -15.31 -3.19
CA ALA A 12 9.26 -15.91 -1.87
C ALA A 12 10.18 -15.28 -0.80
N ARG A 13 11.47 -15.07 -1.14
CA ARG A 13 12.43 -14.44 -0.22
C ARG A 13 12.07 -12.98 0.09
N ARG A 14 11.60 -12.22 -0.90
CA ARG A 14 11.15 -10.83 -0.74
C ARG A 14 9.88 -10.69 0.14
N MET A 15 8.97 -11.66 0.09
CA MET A 15 7.80 -11.66 0.98
C MET A 15 8.20 -11.85 2.44
N SER A 16 9.19 -12.69 2.74
CA SER A 16 9.64 -12.90 4.13
C SER A 16 10.24 -11.64 4.76
N ILE A 17 11.07 -10.89 4.03
CA ILE A 17 11.68 -9.64 4.53
C ILE A 17 10.62 -8.56 4.71
N ARG A 18 9.55 -8.57 3.90
CA ARG A 18 8.45 -7.61 4.02
C ARG A 18 7.70 -7.69 5.34
N ALA A 19 7.61 -8.88 5.93
CA ALA A 19 6.95 -9.09 7.22
C ALA A 19 7.71 -8.43 8.39
N PHE A 20 9.01 -8.17 8.25
CA PHE A 20 9.84 -7.53 9.28
C PHE A 20 9.88 -6.00 9.19
N PHE A 21 9.34 -5.39 8.12
CA PHE A 21 9.28 -3.92 8.00
C PHE A 21 8.62 -3.20 9.18
N PRO A 22 7.49 -3.65 9.77
CA PRO A 22 6.91 -2.96 10.92
C PRO A 22 7.85 -2.95 12.14
N ILE A 23 8.57 -4.05 12.39
CA ILE A 23 9.52 -4.15 13.50
C ILE A 23 10.71 -3.22 13.25
N LEU A 24 11.25 -3.20 12.03
CA LEU A 24 12.31 -2.27 11.63
C LEU A 24 11.87 -0.82 11.78
N GLY A 25 10.64 -0.50 11.38
CA GLY A 25 10.07 0.84 11.56
C GLY A 25 9.95 1.25 13.03
N LEU A 26 9.60 0.32 13.91
CA LEU A 26 9.50 0.57 15.35
C LEU A 26 10.87 0.82 15.97
N ILE A 27 11.88 0.01 15.62
CA ILE A 27 13.27 0.22 16.03
C ILE A 27 13.76 1.59 15.55
N LEU A 28 13.49 1.93 14.28
CA LEU A 28 13.87 3.21 13.69
C LEU A 28 13.20 4.39 14.41
N MET A 29 11.91 4.28 14.77
CA MET A 29 11.23 5.29 15.57
C MET A 29 11.87 5.47 16.95
N GLY A 30 12.26 4.37 17.60
CA GLY A 30 13.02 4.44 18.85
C GLY A 30 14.33 5.22 18.69
N VAL A 31 15.08 4.94 17.62
CA VAL A 31 16.32 5.67 17.31
C VAL A 31 16.05 7.15 17.05
N PHE A 32 14.99 7.50 16.30
CA PHE A 32 14.64 8.90 16.05
C PHE A 32 14.19 9.63 17.31
N ALA A 33 13.49 8.97 18.21
CA ALA A 33 13.12 9.55 19.50
C ALA A 33 14.37 9.89 20.33
N VAL A 34 15.36 8.98 20.35
CA VAL A 34 16.65 9.21 21.02
C VAL A 34 17.39 10.39 20.38
N ILE A 35 17.51 10.41 19.05
CA ILE A 35 18.18 11.51 18.33
C ILE A 35 17.47 12.84 18.60
N ALA A 36 16.13 12.87 18.51
CA ALA A 36 15.34 14.07 18.77
C ALA A 36 15.51 14.60 20.20
N TYR A 37 15.60 13.70 21.19
CA TYR A 37 15.85 14.08 22.58
C TYR A 37 17.18 14.83 22.75
N PHE A 38 18.27 14.31 22.15
CA PHE A 38 19.60 14.93 22.23
C PHE A 38 19.78 16.14 21.31
N ALA A 39 19.09 16.18 20.17
CA ALA A 39 19.23 17.24 19.19
C ALA A 39 18.33 18.46 19.48
N ALA A 40 17.27 18.30 20.27
CA ALA A 40 16.34 19.38 20.59
C ALA A 40 16.97 20.61 21.27
N PRO A 41 17.89 20.47 22.26
CA PRO A 41 18.53 21.63 22.89
C PRO A 41 19.31 22.51 21.90
N ALA A 42 19.95 21.89 20.91
CA ALA A 42 20.66 22.62 19.86
C ALA A 42 19.67 23.41 18.98
N LEU A 43 18.52 22.83 18.65
CA LEU A 43 17.50 23.51 17.86
C LEU A 43 16.82 24.65 18.65
N THR A 44 16.50 24.44 19.93
CA THR A 44 15.92 25.48 20.79
C THR A 44 16.87 26.66 20.93
N GLY A 45 18.17 26.43 21.09
CA GLY A 45 19.17 27.51 21.16
C GLY A 45 19.24 28.33 19.87
N VAL A 46 19.07 27.71 18.71
CA VAL A 46 19.00 28.44 17.43
C VAL A 46 17.74 29.30 17.35
N ILE A 47 16.58 28.75 17.76
CA ILE A 47 15.30 29.48 17.75
C ILE A 47 15.35 30.66 18.74
N GLU A 48 15.90 30.45 19.92
CA GLU A 48 16.05 31.47 20.95
C GLU A 48 16.88 32.66 20.44
N ASN A 49 18.00 32.39 19.78
CA ASN A 49 18.84 33.41 19.15
C ASN A 49 18.13 34.14 17.99
N LEU A 50 17.21 33.47 17.28
CA LEU A 50 16.50 34.05 16.14
C LEU A 50 15.34 34.96 16.58
N VAL A 51 14.61 34.58 17.63
CA VAL A 51 13.37 35.25 18.07
C VAL A 51 13.64 36.25 19.20
N GLY A 52 14.87 36.31 19.74
CA GLY A 52 15.27 37.28 20.75
C GLY A 52 14.92 36.87 22.19
N GLY A 53 14.90 35.55 22.44
CA GLY A 53 14.61 34.98 23.76
C GLY A 53 13.27 34.26 23.85
N ILE A 54 13.25 33.16 24.58
CA ILE A 54 12.03 32.40 24.91
C ILE A 54 11.74 32.63 26.40
N PRO A 55 10.53 33.05 26.80
CA PRO A 55 10.18 33.18 28.22
C PRO A 55 10.42 31.87 28.97
N ASN A 56 11.04 31.94 30.16
CA ASN A 56 11.40 30.75 30.95
C ASN A 56 10.20 29.82 31.22
N GLU A 57 9.01 30.37 31.41
CA GLU A 57 7.78 29.60 31.64
C GLU A 57 7.35 28.77 30.42
N GLN A 58 7.80 29.15 29.21
CA GLN A 58 7.48 28.46 27.95
C GLN A 58 8.64 27.62 27.43
N TYR A 59 9.81 27.65 28.09
CA TYR A 59 11.00 26.96 27.63
C TYR A 59 10.77 25.44 27.50
N ASP A 60 10.11 24.84 28.48
CA ASP A 60 9.78 23.41 28.45
C ASP A 60 8.85 23.06 27.28
N LEU A 61 7.85 23.90 27.03
CA LEU A 61 6.93 23.71 25.89
C LEU A 61 7.68 23.78 24.56
N PHE A 62 8.55 24.78 24.39
CA PHE A 62 9.38 24.92 23.20
C PHE A 62 10.32 23.74 23.01
N ASN A 63 10.93 23.23 24.08
CA ASN A 63 11.79 22.05 24.03
C ASN A 63 11.01 20.81 23.55
N TRP A 64 9.80 20.59 24.07
CA TRP A 64 8.92 19.51 23.60
C TRP A 64 8.53 19.66 22.13
N ILE A 65 8.19 20.87 21.69
CA ILE A 65 7.87 21.15 20.29
C ILE A 65 9.09 20.89 19.40
N SER A 66 10.28 21.36 19.78
CA SER A 66 11.51 21.12 19.03
C SER A 66 11.82 19.63 18.89
N ARG A 67 11.63 18.83 19.94
CA ARG A 67 11.76 17.36 19.87
C ARG A 67 10.78 16.77 18.85
N ALA A 68 9.51 17.17 18.91
CA ALA A 68 8.50 16.71 17.96
C ALA A 68 8.87 17.09 16.52
N VAL A 69 9.29 18.34 16.28
CA VAL A 69 9.69 18.82 14.95
C VAL A 69 10.85 18.00 14.39
N ILE A 70 11.90 17.74 15.19
CA ILE A 70 13.05 16.93 14.75
C ILE A 70 12.62 15.50 14.45
N PHE A 71 11.82 14.90 15.33
CA PHE A 71 11.32 13.53 15.16
C PHE A 71 10.50 13.38 13.86
N PHE A 72 9.55 14.29 13.62
CA PHE A 72 8.75 14.28 12.41
C PHE A 72 9.58 14.60 11.17
N GLY A 73 10.55 15.50 11.28
CA GLY A 73 11.50 15.80 10.19
C GLY A 73 12.29 14.57 9.75
N LEU A 74 12.89 13.84 10.70
CA LEU A 74 13.62 12.59 10.43
C LEU A 74 12.70 11.50 9.86
N SER A 75 11.49 11.39 10.41
CA SER A 75 10.49 10.43 9.92
C SER A 75 10.08 10.72 8.47
N LEU A 76 9.85 11.98 8.13
CA LEU A 76 9.53 12.42 6.77
C LEU A 76 10.68 12.18 5.80
N LEU A 77 11.91 12.53 6.18
CA LEU A 77 13.09 12.26 5.37
C LEU A 77 13.23 10.77 5.07
N THR A 78 12.99 9.92 6.06
CA THR A 78 13.08 8.46 5.89
C THR A 78 11.95 7.91 5.03
N ALA A 79 10.72 8.42 5.19
CA ALA A 79 9.61 8.08 4.32
C ALA A 79 9.90 8.47 2.86
N MET A 80 10.50 9.63 2.64
CA MET A 80 10.90 10.09 1.31
C MET A 80 12.00 9.18 0.72
N LEU A 81 13.03 8.85 1.49
CA LEU A 81 14.08 7.91 1.08
C LEU A 81 13.51 6.53 0.74
N TYR A 82 12.59 6.03 1.57
CA TYR A 82 11.91 4.76 1.32
C TYR A 82 11.06 4.80 0.05
N ALA A 83 10.34 5.89 -0.20
CA ALA A 83 9.55 6.07 -1.41
C ALA A 83 10.42 6.10 -2.68
N ILE A 84 11.61 6.71 -2.62
CA ILE A 84 12.57 6.72 -3.72
C ILE A 84 13.20 5.34 -3.93
N ALA A 85 13.56 4.65 -2.85
CA ALA A 85 14.18 3.34 -2.90
C ALA A 85 13.21 2.22 -3.31
N MET A 86 11.91 2.40 -3.07
CA MET A 86 10.91 1.39 -3.44
C MET A 86 10.76 1.36 -4.97
N PRO A 87 11.08 0.25 -5.65
CA PRO A 87 10.94 0.16 -7.09
C PRO A 87 9.46 0.37 -7.44
N LYS A 88 9.17 1.35 -8.30
CA LYS A 88 7.83 1.58 -8.83
C LYS A 88 7.30 0.24 -9.31
N LYS A 89 6.20 -0.24 -8.70
CA LYS A 89 5.48 -1.39 -9.24
C LYS A 89 5.06 -0.97 -10.64
N LYS A 90 5.74 -1.48 -11.67
CA LYS A 90 5.23 -1.37 -13.04
C LYS A 90 3.84 -1.96 -12.95
N ASN A 91 2.82 -1.14 -13.20
CA ASN A 91 1.44 -1.61 -13.25
C ASN A 91 1.46 -2.89 -14.10
N GLN A 92 1.22 -4.05 -13.48
CA GLN A 92 1.18 -5.35 -14.16
C GLN A 92 -0.04 -5.47 -15.09
N VAL A 93 -0.73 -4.36 -15.33
CA VAL A 93 -1.75 -4.26 -16.34
C VAL A 93 -1.05 -3.91 -17.65
N SER A 94 -0.41 -4.91 -18.26
CA SER A 94 -0.06 -4.83 -19.69
C SER A 94 -1.36 -4.61 -20.46
N GLU A 95 -1.35 -3.77 -21.50
CA GLU A 95 -2.52 -3.61 -22.40
C GLU A 95 -3.03 -4.96 -22.93
N ARG A 96 -2.12 -5.94 -23.10
CA ARG A 96 -2.48 -7.33 -23.43
C ARG A 96 -3.32 -8.02 -22.35
N GLY A 97 -3.09 -7.70 -21.07
CA GLY A 97 -3.88 -8.20 -19.95
C GLY A 97 -5.29 -7.63 -19.94
N LEU A 98 -5.45 -6.33 -20.22
CA LEU A 98 -6.76 -5.69 -20.37
C LEU A 98 -7.57 -6.27 -21.54
N ASP A 99 -6.91 -6.54 -22.67
CA ASP A 99 -7.57 -7.15 -23.82
C ASP A 99 -7.97 -8.62 -23.56
N ALA A 100 -7.13 -9.36 -22.84
CA ALA A 100 -7.44 -10.73 -22.44
C ALA A 100 -8.63 -10.77 -21.47
N GLU A 101 -8.65 -9.87 -20.46
CA GLU A 101 -9.75 -9.76 -19.51
C GLU A 101 -11.06 -9.34 -20.20
N ARG A 102 -10.99 -8.36 -21.11
CA ARG A 102 -12.15 -7.92 -21.90
C ARG A 102 -12.69 -9.05 -22.79
N LYS A 103 -11.83 -9.82 -23.45
CA LYS A 103 -12.22 -11.00 -24.25
C LYS A 103 -12.84 -12.12 -23.40
N ALA A 104 -12.26 -12.40 -22.22
CA ALA A 104 -12.80 -13.40 -21.29
C ALA A 104 -14.20 -13.01 -20.80
N ARG A 105 -14.41 -11.72 -20.48
CA ARG A 105 -15.71 -11.19 -20.03
C ARG A 105 -16.78 -11.31 -21.12
N LEU A 106 -16.45 -10.95 -22.36
CA LEU A 106 -17.37 -11.07 -23.50
C LEU A 106 -17.75 -12.53 -23.79
N LYS A 107 -16.80 -13.46 -23.70
CA LYS A 107 -17.08 -14.89 -23.88
C LYS A 107 -17.99 -15.44 -22.78
N ALA A 108 -17.73 -15.08 -21.52
CA ALA A 108 -18.56 -15.46 -20.39
C ALA A 108 -20.01 -14.94 -20.52
N GLU A 109 -20.21 -13.71 -21.00
CA GLU A 109 -21.55 -13.18 -21.26
C GLU A 109 -22.28 -13.92 -22.39
N GLN A 110 -21.57 -14.28 -23.46
CA GLN A 110 -22.16 -15.05 -24.55
C GLN A 110 -22.58 -16.45 -24.10
N ASP A 111 -21.75 -17.12 -23.31
CA ASP A 111 -22.05 -18.45 -22.79
C ASP A 111 -23.22 -18.40 -21.80
N ARG A 112 -23.28 -17.38 -20.93
CA ARG A 112 -24.43 -17.14 -20.05
C ARG A 112 -25.72 -16.91 -20.83
N LYS A 113 -25.69 -16.12 -21.92
CA LYS A 113 -26.84 -15.92 -22.80
C LYS A 113 -27.31 -17.22 -23.45
N LYS A 114 -26.38 -18.07 -23.91
CA LYS A 114 -26.72 -19.39 -24.48
C LYS A 114 -27.37 -20.31 -23.46
N GLN A 115 -26.80 -20.38 -22.24
CA GLN A 115 -27.38 -21.15 -21.15
C GLN A 115 -28.81 -20.70 -20.83
N LEU A 116 -29.03 -19.39 -20.67
CA LEU A 116 -30.38 -18.84 -20.40
C LEU A 116 -31.39 -19.17 -21.51
N LYS A 117 -30.99 -19.12 -22.78
CA LYS A 117 -31.86 -19.51 -23.90
C LYS A 117 -32.24 -20.99 -23.83
N SER A 118 -31.30 -21.87 -23.54
CA SER A 118 -31.57 -23.31 -23.43
C SER A 118 -32.50 -23.65 -22.26
N VAL A 119 -32.33 -22.98 -21.11
CA VAL A 119 -33.20 -23.14 -19.95
C VAL A 119 -34.62 -22.66 -20.26
N ARG A 120 -34.76 -21.48 -20.87
CA ARG A 120 -36.09 -20.97 -21.28
C ARG A 120 -36.79 -21.88 -22.29
N ALA A 121 -36.05 -22.44 -23.23
CA ALA A 121 -36.60 -23.39 -24.21
C ALA A 121 -37.10 -24.68 -23.54
N LYS A 122 -36.35 -25.25 -22.58
CA LYS A 122 -36.76 -26.42 -21.81
C LYS A 122 -38.03 -26.15 -20.99
N MET A 123 -38.05 -25.04 -20.25
CA MET A 123 -39.22 -24.61 -19.46
C MET A 123 -40.47 -24.41 -20.32
N ALA A 124 -40.33 -23.89 -21.54
CA ALA A 124 -41.45 -23.73 -22.48
C ALA A 124 -41.98 -25.08 -23.01
N GLN A 125 -41.08 -26.05 -23.24
CA GLN A 125 -41.46 -27.40 -23.64
C GLN A 125 -42.14 -28.18 -22.50
N GLU A 126 -41.70 -28.01 -21.26
CA GLU A 126 -42.33 -28.62 -20.09
C GLU A 126 -43.75 -28.08 -19.87
N ARG A 127 -43.93 -26.75 -19.96
CA ARG A 127 -45.27 -26.11 -19.86
C ARG A 127 -46.26 -26.61 -20.90
N THR A 128 -45.81 -26.86 -22.14
CA THR A 128 -46.70 -27.37 -23.19
C THR A 128 -47.01 -28.86 -23.03
N LYS A 129 -46.10 -29.65 -22.44
CA LYS A 129 -46.37 -31.05 -22.08
C LYS A 129 -47.36 -31.17 -20.92
N ASP A 130 -47.21 -30.34 -19.89
CA ASP A 130 -48.13 -30.32 -18.73
C ASP A 130 -49.54 -29.86 -19.12
N ALA A 131 -49.65 -28.92 -20.06
CA ALA A 131 -50.93 -28.46 -20.60
C ALA A 131 -51.65 -29.52 -21.47
N LYS A 132 -50.91 -30.46 -22.09
CA LYS A 132 -51.48 -31.58 -22.85
C LYS A 132 -51.86 -32.79 -22.00
N LYS A 133 -51.43 -32.82 -20.74
CA LYS A 133 -51.66 -33.94 -19.81
C LYS A 133 -52.85 -33.71 -18.87
N LYS A 134 -53.46 -32.53 -18.91
CA LYS A 134 -54.76 -32.18 -18.33
C LYS A 134 -55.83 -32.25 -19.40
#